data_AF-A0A5E7V0E5-F1
#
_entry.id   AF-A0A5E7V0E5-F1
#
_cell.length_a   1.000
_cell.length_b   1.000
_cell.length_c   1.000
_cell.angle_alpha   90.00
_cell.angle_beta   90.00
_cell.angle_gamma   90.00
#
_symmetry.space_group_name_H-M   'P 1'
#
loop_
_entity.id
_entity.type
_entity.pdbx_description
1 polymer ?
#
loop_
_entity_poly.entity_id
_entity_poly.type
_entity_poly.pdbx_seq_one_letter_code
_entity_poly.pdbx_strand_id
1 'polypeptide(L)' 'MVYDFSPSRAGEHARNFLGQWNGKLVCDDFAGYKASFQQGITEIGCMAHARRKFFNLHATNKSQLAEQALHSIGGL' A
#
# COMPACT_ATOMS: atom_id res chain seq x y z
N MET A 1 19.19 0.16 1.78
CA MET A 1 18.00 1.03 1.66
C MET A 1 18.34 2.09 0.63
N VAL A 2 17.54 2.25 -0.41
CA VAL A 2 17.67 3.33 -1.42
C VAL A 2 16.52 4.30 -1.20
N TYR A 3 16.79 5.59 -1.25
CA TYR A 3 15.80 6.64 -1.11
C TYR A 3 16.01 7.68 -2.21
N ASP A 4 14.92 8.03 -2.90
CA ASP A 4 14.89 9.06 -3.92
C ASP A 4 13.79 10.05 -3.57
N PHE A 5 14.16 11.32 -3.36
CA PHE A 5 13.23 12.36 -2.96
C PHE A 5 12.55 12.94 -4.20
N SER A 6 11.24 13.17 -4.11
CA SER A 6 10.48 13.84 -5.16
C SER A 6 9.71 15.03 -4.60
N PRO A 7 9.67 16.17 -5.32
CA PRO A 7 9.01 17.38 -4.85
C PRO A 7 7.48 17.30 -4.84
N SER A 8 6.91 16.25 -5.43
CA SER A 8 5.47 16.01 -5.46
C SER A 8 5.14 14.53 -5.30
N ARG A 9 3.84 14.26 -5.13
CA ARG A 9 3.28 12.90 -5.08
C ARG A 9 2.77 12.46 -6.46
N ALA A 10 3.33 12.97 -7.56
CA ALA A 10 2.94 12.51 -8.88
C ALA A 10 3.43 11.07 -9.12
N GLY A 11 2.60 10.25 -9.78
CA GLY A 11 2.97 8.86 -10.10
C GLY A 11 4.14 8.74 -11.08
N GLU A 12 4.48 9.81 -11.80
CA GLU A 12 5.67 9.84 -12.67
C GLU A 12 6.96 9.54 -11.92
N HIS A 13 7.09 10.03 -10.68
CA HIS A 13 8.29 9.82 -9.88
C HIS A 13 8.48 8.35 -9.53
N ALA A 14 7.40 7.67 -9.17
CA ALA A 14 7.43 6.22 -8.93
C ALA A 14 7.83 5.44 -10.18
N ARG A 15 7.33 5.85 -11.36
CA ARG A 15 7.70 5.21 -12.64
C ARG A 15 9.16 5.48 -13.03
N ASN A 16 9.64 6.71 -12.85
CA ASN A 16 11.02 7.07 -13.13
C ASN A 16 11.99 6.31 -12.22
N PHE A 17 11.66 6.19 -10.93
CA PHE A 17 12.45 5.43 -9.96
C PHE A 17 12.50 3.93 -10.29
N LEU A 18 11.35 3.33 -10.64
CA LEU A 18 11.28 1.90 -11.00
C LEU A 18 11.85 1.61 -12.39
N GLY A 19 11.85 2.59 -13.29
CA GLY A 19 12.36 2.45 -14.66
C GLY A 19 11.69 1.31 -15.42
N GLN A 20 12.50 0.39 -15.95
CA GLN A 20 12.05 -0.80 -16.68
C GLN A 20 11.79 -2.01 -15.77
N TRP A 21 11.83 -1.84 -14.45
CA TRP A 21 11.62 -2.95 -13.51
C TRP A 21 10.20 -3.52 -13.64
N ASN A 22 10.09 -4.85 -13.62
CA ASN A 22 8.83 -5.57 -13.63
C ASN A 22 8.86 -6.71 -12.61
N GLY A 23 7.86 -6.79 -11.74
CA GLY A 23 7.79 -7.78 -10.67
C GLY A 23 6.58 -7.56 -9.76
N LYS A 24 6.67 -8.01 -8.52
CA LYS A 24 5.61 -7.87 -7.49
C LYS A 24 5.95 -6.71 -6.55
N LEU A 25 5.12 -5.67 -6.53
CA LEU A 25 5.33 -4.50 -5.69
C LEU A 25 4.36 -4.52 -4.50
N VAL A 26 4.91 -4.59 -3.28
CA VAL A 26 4.12 -4.40 -2.07
C VAL A 26 3.89 -2.90 -1.85
N CYS A 27 2.65 -2.45 -1.91
CA CYS A 27 2.29 -1.04 -1.77
C CYS A 27 1.17 -0.80 -0.75
N ASP A 28 1.09 0.43 -0.26
CA ASP A 28 0.08 0.93 0.67
C ASP A 28 -1.23 1.39 -0.01
N ASP A 29 -1.41 1.03 -1.29
CA ASP A 29 -2.50 1.46 -2.18
C ASP A 29 -2.41 2.94 -2.60
N PHE A 30 -1.23 3.55 -2.52
CA PHE A 30 -1.02 4.90 -3.05
C PHE A 30 -1.28 4.97 -4.57
N ALA A 31 -2.17 5.88 -4.98
CA ALA A 31 -2.61 6.05 -6.37
C ALA A 31 -1.47 6.28 -7.39
N GLY A 32 -0.32 6.81 -6.96
CA GLY A 32 0.84 7.04 -7.82
C GLY A 32 1.38 5.77 -8.49
N TYR A 33 1.12 4.59 -7.93
CA TYR A 33 1.56 3.30 -8.51
C TYR A 33 0.60 2.72 -9.54
N LYS A 34 -0.66 3.19 -9.62
CA LYS A 34 -1.72 2.52 -10.39
C LYS A 34 -1.41 2.40 -11.88
N ALA A 35 -0.77 3.43 -12.46
CA ALA A 35 -0.31 3.38 -13.85
C ALA A 35 0.77 2.31 -14.09
N SER A 36 1.63 2.06 -13.10
CA SER A 36 2.68 1.04 -13.20
C SER A 36 2.10 -0.38 -13.22
N PHE A 37 0.95 -0.60 -12.56
CA PHE A 37 0.27 -1.91 -12.60
C PHE A 37 -0.32 -2.22 -13.97
N GLN A 38 -0.80 -1.19 -14.67
CA GLN A 38 -1.24 -1.32 -16.07
C GLN A 38 -0.06 -1.58 -17.03
N GLN A 39 1.17 -1.34 -16.60
CA GLN A 39 2.42 -1.53 -17.36
C GLN A 39 3.13 -2.85 -17.02
N GLY A 40 2.47 -3.74 -16.26
CA GLY A 40 2.91 -5.12 -16.03
C GLY A 40 3.44 -5.40 -14.62
N ILE A 41 3.61 -4.39 -13.76
CA ILE A 41 3.92 -4.64 -12.34
C ILE A 41 2.71 -5.29 -11.67
N THR A 42 2.93 -6.37 -10.93
CA THR A 42 1.89 -7.00 -10.11
C THR A 42 1.72 -6.26 -8.79
N GLU A 43 0.52 -5.76 -8.53
CA GLU A 43 0.16 -5.11 -7.26
C GLU A 43 0.03 -6.14 -6.13
N ILE A 44 0.70 -5.89 -5.00
CA ILE A 44 0.53 -6.63 -3.74
C ILE A 44 0.14 -5.64 -2.64
N GLY A 45 -0.99 -5.86 -1.98
CA GLY A 45 -1.44 -5.01 -0.87
C GLY A 45 -0.58 -5.21 0.39
N CYS A 46 -0.17 -4.12 1.02
CA CYS A 46 0.58 -4.17 2.27
C CYS A 46 -0.34 -4.46 3.48
N MET A 47 -0.21 -5.66 4.07
CA MET A 47 -1.01 -6.08 5.24
C MET A 47 -0.81 -5.19 6.48
N ALA A 48 0.39 -4.64 6.68
CA ALA A 48 0.62 -3.68 7.76
C ALA A 48 -0.21 -2.39 7.59
N HIS A 49 -0.32 -1.89 6.35
CA HIS A 49 -1.14 -0.72 6.03
C HIS A 49 -2.64 -1.02 6.17
N ALA A 50 -3.08 -2.19 5.70
CA ALA A 50 -4.46 -2.65 5.89
C ALA A 50 -4.82 -2.74 7.38
N ARG A 51 -4.01 -3.43 8.18
CA ARG A 51 -4.21 -3.58 9.63
C ARG A 51 -4.29 -2.23 10.34
N ARG A 52 -3.43 -1.27 9.98
CA ARG A 52 -3.43 0.08 10.58
C ARG A 52 -4.76 0.81 10.34
N LYS A 53 -5.37 0.68 9.15
CA LYS A 53 -6.69 1.29 8.87
C LYS A 53 -7.78 0.71 9.76
N PHE A 54 -7.84 -0.62 9.92
CA PHE A 54 -8.80 -1.27 10.81
C PHE A 54 -8.56 -0.91 12.28
N PHE A 55 -7.29 -0.82 12.70
CA PHE A 55 -6.93 -0.39 14.04
C PHE A 55 -7.48 1.01 14.34
N ASN A 56 -7.23 1.98 13.45
CA ASN A 56 -7.73 3.34 13.62
C ASN A 56 -9.27 3.37 13.69
N LEU A 57 -9.95 2.60 12.83
CA LEU A 57 -11.41 2.54 12.84
C LEU A 57 -11.97 1.95 14.15
N HIS A 58 -11.35 0.88 14.67
CA HIS A 58 -11.73 0.30 15.95
C HIS A 58 -11.42 1.25 17.12
N ALA A 59 -10.24 1.86 17.14
CA ALA A 59 -9.82 2.77 18.20
C ALA A 59 -10.74 4.00 18.32
N THR A 60 -11.15 4.58 17.20
CA THR A 60 -12.00 5.78 17.16
C THR A 60 -13.48 5.47 17.39
N ASN A 61 -14.01 4.41 16.74
CA ASN A 61 -15.45 4.19 16.65
C ASN A 61 -15.94 2.90 17.35
N LYS A 62 -15.05 2.16 18.02
CA LYS A 62 -15.36 0.84 18.61
C LYS A 62 -16.03 -0.12 17.64
N SER A 63 -15.65 -0.04 16.36
CA SER A 63 -16.21 -0.90 15.32
C SER A 63 -15.86 -2.36 15.59
N GLN A 64 -16.90 -3.19 15.78
CA GLN A 64 -16.76 -4.64 15.97
C GLN A 64 -16.27 -5.33 14.68
N LEU A 65 -16.70 -4.85 13.50
CA LEU A 65 -16.20 -5.35 12.22
C LEU A 65 -14.69 -5.09 12.05
N ALA A 66 -14.22 -3.92 12.48
CA ALA A 66 -12.81 -3.60 12.44
C ALA A 66 -11.99 -4.46 13.41
N GLU A 67 -12.54 -4.78 14.59
CA GLU A 67 -11.93 -5.71 15.55
C GLU A 67 -11.78 -7.13 14.96
N GLN A 68 -12.84 -7.64 14.34
CA GLN A 68 -12.80 -8.93 13.64
C GLN A 68 -11.73 -8.94 12.55
N ALA A 69 -11.62 -7.88 11.75
CA ALA A 69 -10.58 -7.75 10.75
C ALA A 69 -9.17 -7.75 11.35
N LEU A 70 -8.96 -7.11 12.51
CA LEU A 70 -7.67 -7.13 13.20
C LEU A 70 -7.26 -8.54 13.66
N HIS A 71 -8.22 -9.32 14.16
CA HIS A 71 -7.97 -10.72 14.54
C HIS A 71 -7.63 -11.59 13.32
N SER A 72 -8.42 -11.49 12.26
CA SER A 72 -8.17 -12.25 11.02
C SER A 72 -6.82 -11.92 10.41
N ILE A 73 -6.45 -10.64 10.33
CA ILE A 73 -5.14 -10.21 9.79
C ILE A 73 -4.00 -10.66 10.70
N GLY A 74 -4.18 -10.64 12.02
CA GLY A 74 -3.15 -11.06 12.98
C GLY A 74 -2.90 -12.57 13.02
N GLY A 75 -3.77 -13.38 12.42
CA GLY A 75 -3.65 -14.83 12.34
C GLY A 75 -3.08 -15.37 11.02
N LEU A 76 -2.73 -14.49 10.07
CA LEU A 76 -2.02 -14.84 8.83
C LEU A 76 -0.51 -14.95 9.08
#